data_AF-A0A8S0X3M1-F1
#
_entry.id   AF-A0A8S0X3M1-F1
#
_cell.length_a   1.000
_cell.length_b   1.000
_cell.length_c   1.000
_cell.angle_alpha   90.00
_cell.angle_beta   90.00
_cell.angle_gamma   90.00
#
_symmetry.space_group_name_H-M   'P 1'
#
loop_
_entity.id
_entity.type
_entity.pdbx_description
1 polymer ?
#
loop_
_entity_poly.entity_id
_entity_poly.type
_entity_poly.pdbx_seq_one_letter_code
_entity_poly.pdbx_strand_id
1 'polypeptide(L)' 'MATLEMGDKYLRTILGFFGITDFTTIVAEMLDVIGVGIEDILNKTVSRAKEVAAIF' A
#
# COMPACT_ATOMS: atom_id res chain seq x y z
N MET A 1 11.12 -9.62 -2.47
CA MET A 1 9.93 -9.17 -3.24
C MET A 1 9.79 -7.65 -3.20
N ALA A 2 9.88 -6.98 -2.06
CA ALA A 2 9.88 -5.49 -1.98
C ALA A 2 10.99 -4.78 -2.77
N THR A 3 12.11 -5.45 -3.07
CA THR A 3 13.20 -4.87 -3.90
C THR A 3 12.83 -4.73 -5.37
N LEU A 4 11.92 -5.55 -5.90
CA LEU A 4 11.48 -5.53 -7.30
C LEU A 4 10.21 -4.70 -7.53
N GLU A 5 9.46 -4.38 -6.47
CA GLU A 5 8.31 -3.48 -6.55
C GLU A 5 8.80 -2.09 -6.99
N MET A 6 8.22 -1.54 -8.07
CA MET A 6 8.64 -0.26 -8.64
C MET A 6 7.50 0.77 -8.69
N GLY A 7 6.24 0.38 -8.54
CA GLY A 7 5.10 1.29 -8.59
C GLY A 7 5.16 2.36 -7.49
N ASP A 8 5.20 1.93 -6.22
CA ASP A 8 5.31 2.88 -5.10
C ASP A 8 6.61 3.68 -5.17
N LYS A 9 7.73 3.04 -5.52
CA LYS A 9 9.02 3.72 -5.66
C LYS A 9 9.01 4.84 -6.71
N TYR A 10 8.42 4.58 -7.87
CA TYR A 10 8.28 5.60 -8.91
C TYR A 10 7.35 6.72 -8.46
N LEU A 11 6.20 6.40 -7.87
CA LEU A 11 5.28 7.41 -7.35
C LEU A 11 5.93 8.27 -6.27
N ARG A 12 6.63 7.67 -5.31
CA ARG A 12 7.37 8.40 -4.26
C ARG A 12 8.42 9.34 -4.82
N THR A 13 9.11 8.92 -5.88
CA THR A 13 10.12 9.74 -6.55
C THR A 13 9.46 10.94 -7.25
N ILE A 14 8.38 10.72 -8.00
CA ILE A 14 7.67 11.78 -8.73
C ILE A 14 6.99 12.75 -7.75
N LEU A 15 6.30 12.24 -6.73
CA LEU A 15 5.67 13.05 -5.70
C LEU A 15 6.72 13.88 -4.93
N GLY A 16 7.84 13.25 -4.56
CA GLY A 16 8.97 13.96 -3.94
C GLY A 16 9.56 15.03 -4.84
N PHE A 17 9.65 14.80 -6.16
CA PHE A 17 10.07 15.83 -7.13
C PHE A 17 9.11 17.02 -7.16
N PHE A 18 7.81 16.81 -7.01
CA PHE A 18 6.82 17.88 -6.88
C PHE A 18 6.74 18.51 -5.47
N GLY A 19 7.58 18.08 -4.53
CA GLY A 19 7.58 18.56 -3.15
C GLY A 19 6.51 17.92 -2.26
N ILE A 20 5.79 16.90 -2.74
CA ILE A 20 4.83 16.13 -1.96
C ILE A 20 5.60 15.05 -1.20
N THR A 21 5.89 15.33 0.07
CA THR A 21 6.64 14.41 0.95
C THR A 21 5.76 13.72 1.98
N ASP A 22 4.59 14.28 2.27
CA ASP A 22 3.64 13.72 3.24
C ASP A 22 2.52 12.97 2.51
N PHE A 23 2.72 11.67 2.37
CA PHE A 23 1.71 10.76 1.85
C PHE A 23 1.94 9.36 2.41
N THR A 24 0.84 8.60 2.54
CA THR A 24 0.86 7.23 3.03
C THR A 24 0.34 6.29 1.96
N THR A 25 1.09 5.22 1.68
CA THR A 25 0.67 4.14 0.78
C THR A 25 0.09 2.99 1.59
N ILE A 26 -1.05 2.47 1.15
CA ILE A 26 -1.68 1.27 1.72
C ILE A 26 -1.70 0.20 0.62
N VAL A 27 -1.12 -0.97 0.90
CA VAL A 27 -0.96 -2.06 -0.07
C VAL A 27 -1.63 -3.34 0.44
N ALA A 28 -2.26 -4.08 -0.47
CA ALA A 28 -2.71 -5.46 -0.26
C ALA A 28 -1.95 -6.35 -1.24
N GLU A 29 -1.09 -7.23 -0.72
CA GLU A 29 -0.24 -8.11 -1.52
C GLU A 29 -0.81 -9.54 -1.59
N MET A 30 -0.33 -10.32 -2.56
CA MET A 30 -0.60 -11.76 -2.70
C MET A 30 -2.07 -12.14 -2.95
N LEU A 31 -2.91 -11.22 -3.42
CA LEU A 31 -4.33 -11.47 -3.71
C LEU A 31 -4.55 -12.43 -4.88
N ASP A 32 -3.52 -12.63 -5.70
CA ASP A 32 -3.47 -13.49 -6.88
C ASP A 32 -2.78 -14.84 -6.62
N VAL A 33 -2.29 -15.08 -5.40
CA VAL A 33 -1.60 -16.32 -5.03
C VAL A 33 -2.60 -17.36 -4.54
N ILE A 34 -2.69 -18.49 -5.27
CA ILE A 34 -3.55 -19.61 -4.90
C ILE A 34 -3.12 -20.20 -3.56
N GLY A 35 -4.08 -20.41 -2.65
CA GLY A 35 -3.85 -20.99 -1.32
C GLY A 35 -3.58 -19.96 -0.23
N VAL A 36 -3.54 -18.66 -0.56
CA VAL A 36 -3.50 -17.57 0.43
C VAL A 36 -4.92 -17.16 0.83
N GLY A 37 -5.12 -16.87 2.12
CA GLY A 37 -6.39 -16.35 2.64
C GLY A 37 -6.66 -14.92 2.20
N ILE A 38 -7.21 -14.75 1.00
CA ILE A 38 -7.50 -13.44 0.38
C ILE A 38 -8.39 -12.57 1.28
N GLU A 39 -9.45 -13.14 1.85
CA GLU A 39 -10.39 -12.41 2.71
C GLU A 39 -9.70 -11.84 3.96
N ASP A 40 -8.80 -12.60 4.59
CA ASP A 40 -8.07 -12.14 5.77
C ASP A 40 -7.13 -10.98 5.44
N ILE A 41 -6.45 -11.04 4.29
CA ILE A 41 -5.57 -9.97 3.83
C ILE A 41 -6.39 -8.71 3.55
N LEU A 42 -7.50 -8.84 2.80
CA LEU A 42 -8.37 -7.71 2.50
C LEU A 42 -8.97 -7.09 3.76
N ASN A 43 -9.47 -7.90 4.70
CA ASN A 43 -10.05 -7.42 5.95
C ASN A 43 -9.02 -6.64 6.79
N LYS A 44 -7.78 -7.14 6.86
CA LYS A 44 -6.67 -6.45 7.53
C LYS A 44 -6.33 -5.13 6.84
N THR A 45 -6.17 -5.13 5.52
CA THR A 45 -5.83 -3.91 4.76
C THR A 45 -6.95 -2.86 4.84
N VAL A 46 -8.21 -3.26 4.75
CA VAL A 46 -9.37 -2.35 4.90
C VAL A 46 -9.44 -1.76 6.31
N SER A 47 -9.21 -2.58 7.34
CA SER A 47 -9.18 -2.10 8.72
C SER A 47 -8.07 -1.08 8.92
N ARG A 48 -6.87 -1.37 8.40
CA ARG A 48 -5.74 -0.43 8.41
C ARG A 48 -6.04 0.87 7.67
N ALA A 49 -6.74 0.79 6.53
CA ALA A 49 -7.14 1.97 5.78
C ALA A 49 -8.09 2.87 6.58
N LYS A 50 -9.05 2.28 7.31
CA LYS A 50 -9.95 3.03 8.19
C LYS A 50 -9.19 3.71 9.34
N GLU A 51 -8.22 3.03 9.94
CA GLU A 51 -7.39 3.60 11.01
C GLU A 51 -6.56 4.78 10.52
N VAL A 52 -5.90 4.65 9.36
CA VAL A 52 -5.10 5.73 8.77
C VAL A 52 -6.01 6.90 8.41
N ALA A 53 -7.15 6.66 7.76
CA ALA A 53 -8.09 7.71 7.38
C ALA A 53 -8.69 8.46 8.57
N ALA A 54 -8.69 7.89 9.77
CA ALA A 54 -9.15 8.56 10.98
C ALA A 54 -8.15 9.60 11.52
N ILE A 55 -6.87 9.53 11.11
CA ILE A 55 -5.77 10.37 11.61
C ILE A 55 -5.01 11.12 10.51
N PHE A 56 -5.41 10.95 9.25
CA PHE A 56 -4.83 11.61 8.08
C PHE A 56 -5.55 12.93 7.80
#